data_AF-A0A7I8EQ25-F1
#
_entry.id   AF-A0A7I8EQ25-F1
#
_cell.length_a   1.000
_cell.length_b   1.000
_cell.length_c   1.000
_cell.angle_alpha   90.00
_cell.angle_beta   90.00
_cell.angle_gamma   90.00
#
_symmetry.space_group_name_H-M   'P 1'
#
loop_
_entity.id
_entity.type
_entity.pdbx_description
1 polymer ?
#
loop_
_entity_poly.entity_id
_entity_poly.type
_entity_poly.pdbx_seq_one_letter_code
_entity_poly.pdbx_strand_id
1 'polypeptide(L)'
;MPGLFSGVRVNSPLGLIVFLVFWIVLCECVHVLITLGRREPVIGWGVSPFGITLMTLREPSLLFIWLDVLCPALVSGCLLWIGLFTSISPLTIPERWPIKLFVLVVGICITSCSNLYHALHDMRHPLWGEARVLRTMQLLRTSYTRIHFTAFGQSYLRKHFDVNPTELLQVLSL
;
A
#
# COMPACT_ATOMS: atom_id res chain seq x y z
N MET A 1 0.06 -25.71 -27.65
CA MET A 1 -0.88 -25.92 -26.52
C MET A 1 -1.81 -24.69 -26.39
N PRO A 2 -2.98 -24.66 -27.07
CA PRO A 2 -3.85 -23.49 -27.11
C PRO A 2 -5.19 -23.69 -26.35
N GLY A 3 -5.16 -24.29 -25.15
CA GLY A 3 -6.37 -24.63 -24.39
C GLY A 3 -6.47 -24.05 -22.98
N LEU A 4 -5.45 -23.29 -22.53
CA LEU A 4 -5.44 -22.74 -21.16
C LEU A 4 -6.25 -21.45 -21.01
N PHE A 5 -6.45 -20.69 -22.09
CA PHE A 5 -7.16 -19.40 -22.06
C PHE A 5 -8.60 -19.45 -22.61
N SER A 6 -9.07 -20.61 -23.11
CA SER A 6 -10.39 -20.73 -23.75
C SER A 6 -11.59 -20.67 -22.78
N GLY A 7 -11.35 -20.40 -21.49
CA GLY A 7 -12.36 -20.48 -20.45
C GLY A 7 -12.51 -19.24 -19.57
N VAL A 8 -11.71 -18.18 -19.79
CA VAL A 8 -11.87 -16.93 -19.06
C VAL A 8 -12.76 -16.00 -19.87
N ARG A 9 -13.99 -15.73 -19.39
CA ARG A 9 -14.86 -14.73 -20.01
C ARG A 9 -15.17 -13.62 -19.01
N VAL A 10 -15.14 -12.39 -19.52
CA VAL A 10 -15.58 -11.21 -18.78
C VAL A 10 -17.08 -11.11 -18.99
N ASN A 11 -17.84 -11.32 -17.93
CA ASN A 11 -19.31 -11.26 -17.96
C ASN A 11 -19.77 -9.80 -17.97
N SER A 12 -19.08 -8.94 -17.21
CA SER A 12 -19.39 -7.51 -17.12
C SER A 12 -18.09 -6.70 -16.94
N PRO A 13 -17.65 -5.92 -17.95
CA PRO A 13 -16.45 -5.10 -17.83
C PRO A 13 -16.63 -3.98 -16.79
N LEU A 14 -17.84 -3.43 -16.66
CA LEU A 14 -18.15 -2.44 -15.62
C LEU A 14 -18.04 -3.03 -14.21
N GLY A 15 -18.58 -4.24 -14.00
CA GLY A 15 -18.45 -4.94 -12.71
C GLY A 15 -17.00 -5.23 -12.34
N LEU A 16 -16.17 -5.56 -13.34
CA LEU A 16 -14.74 -5.78 -13.15
C LEU A 16 -13.99 -4.49 -12.76
N ILE A 17 -14.30 -3.36 -13.40
CA ILE A 17 -13.70 -2.06 -13.05
C ILE A 17 -14.10 -1.66 -11.63
N VAL A 18 -15.38 -1.75 -11.29
CA VAL A 18 -15.87 -1.42 -9.94
C VAL A 18 -15.22 -2.32 -8.90
N PHE A 19 -15.10 -3.62 -9.19
CA PHE A 19 -14.42 -4.56 -8.30
C PHE A 19 -12.94 -4.22 -8.09
N LEU A 20 -12.20 -3.90 -9.15
CA LEU A 20 -10.78 -3.50 -9.06
C LEU A 20 -10.60 -2.22 -8.24
N VAL A 21 -11.43 -1.20 -8.49
CA VAL A 21 -11.38 0.06 -7.74
C VAL A 21 -11.70 -0.20 -6.27
N PHE A 22 -12.77 -0.96 -5.99
CA PHE A 22 -13.17 -1.29 -4.62
C PHE A 22 -12.08 -2.09 -3.89
N TRP A 23 -11.44 -3.05 -4.58
CA TRP A 23 -10.34 -3.84 -4.04
C TRP A 23 -9.16 -2.97 -3.63
N ILE A 24 -8.71 -2.05 -4.50
CA ILE A 24 -7.61 -1.13 -4.19
C ILE A 24 -7.98 -0.22 -3.02
N VAL A 25 -9.18 0.38 -3.05
CA VAL A 25 -9.64 1.29 -1.99
C VAL A 25 -9.70 0.58 -0.63
N LEU A 26 -10.18 -0.66 -0.57
CA LEU A 26 -10.23 -1.41 0.69
C LEU A 26 -8.84 -1.74 1.22
N CYS A 27 -7.91 -2.13 0.36
CA CYS A 27 -6.53 -2.37 0.76
C CYS A 27 -5.89 -1.10 1.35
N GLU A 28 -6.08 0.05 0.71
CA GLU A 28 -5.64 1.36 1.22
C GLU A 28 -6.32 1.73 2.54
N CYS A 29 -7.64 1.50 2.68
CA CYS A 29 -8.36 1.73 3.92
C CYS A 29 -7.79 0.92 5.10
N VAL A 30 -7.35 -0.32 4.85
CA VAL A 30 -6.71 -1.15 5.89
C VAL A 30 -5.38 -0.54 6.33
N HIS A 31 -4.56 -0.04 5.41
CA HIS A 31 -3.32 0.66 5.76
C HIS A 31 -3.60 1.91 6.61
N VAL A 32 -4.58 2.72 6.21
CA VAL A 32 -5.00 3.89 6.99
C VAL A 32 -5.53 3.47 8.37
N LEU A 33 -6.27 2.37 8.47
CA LEU A 33 -6.80 1.90 9.75
C LEU A 33 -5.71 1.38 10.69
N ILE A 34 -4.71 0.67 10.16
CA ILE A 34 -3.54 0.20 10.92
C ILE A 34 -2.74 1.39 11.46
N THR A 35 -2.53 2.42 10.63
CA THR A 35 -1.82 3.64 11.05
C THR A 35 -2.62 4.44 12.08
N LEU A 36 -3.94 4.59 11.89
CA LEU A 36 -4.83 5.26 12.85
C LEU A 36 -4.86 4.53 14.21
N GLY A 37 -4.89 3.19 14.20
CA GLY A 37 -4.90 2.36 15.40
C GLY A 37 -3.68 2.54 16.30
N ARG A 38 -2.56 3.04 15.76
CA ARG A 38 -1.33 3.29 16.53
C ARG A 38 -1.26 4.64 17.21
N ARG A 39 -2.14 5.59 16.83
CA ARG A 39 -2.15 6.96 17.37
C ARG A 39 -0.79 7.67 17.29
N GLU A 40 0.04 7.34 16.30
CA GLU A 40 1.31 8.03 16.07
C GLU A 40 1.08 9.43 15.49
N PRO A 41 1.91 10.42 15.85
CA PRO A 41 1.78 11.77 15.30
C PRO A 41 2.16 11.77 13.81
N VAL A 42 1.19 12.15 12.97
CA VAL A 42 1.34 12.21 11.51
C VAL A 42 2.06 13.50 11.13
N ILE A 43 3.24 13.38 10.52
CA ILE A 43 4.04 14.50 9.99
C ILE A 43 3.43 15.00 8.68
N GLY A 44 2.94 14.08 7.85
CA GLY A 44 2.34 14.41 6.57
C GLY A 44 1.82 13.19 5.84
N TRP A 45 1.27 13.41 4.65
CA TRP A 45 0.88 12.36 3.73
C TRP A 45 1.30 12.72 2.30
N GLY A 46 1.72 11.71 1.55
CA GLY A 46 1.94 11.78 0.11
C GLY A 46 0.74 11.17 -0.61
N VAL A 47 0.23 11.87 -1.62
CA VAL A 47 -0.73 11.29 -2.56
C VAL A 47 0.03 10.87 -3.81
N SER A 48 0.07 9.56 -4.06
CA SER A 48 0.68 8.95 -5.24
C SER A 48 -0.41 8.38 -6.17
N PRO A 49 -0.13 8.21 -7.48
CA PRO A 49 -1.04 7.48 -8.36
C PRO A 49 -1.28 6.02 -7.93
N PHE A 50 -0.42 5.47 -7.06
CA PHE A 50 -0.49 4.10 -6.57
C PHE A 50 -1.08 3.96 -5.16
N GLY A 51 -1.46 5.06 -4.48
CA GLY A 51 -1.99 5.02 -3.12
C GLY A 51 -1.61 6.22 -2.25
N ILE A 52 -2.06 6.20 -0.99
CA ILE A 52 -1.78 7.26 -0.01
C ILE A 52 -0.74 6.74 0.97
N THR A 53 0.39 7.42 1.03
CA THR A 53 1.51 7.07 1.91
C THR A 53 1.59 8.05 3.06
N LEU A 54 1.45 7.56 4.29
CA LEU A 54 1.52 8.39 5.48
C LEU A 54 2.97 8.48 6.00
N MET A 55 3.42 9.70 6.30
CA MET A 55 4.66 9.96 7.00
C MET A 55 4.35 10.10 8.49
N THR A 56 4.71 9.10 9.29
CA THR A 56 4.59 9.16 10.77
C THR A 56 5.96 9.08 11.42
N LEU A 57 6.07 9.66 12.62
CA LEU A 57 7.21 9.44 13.51
C LEU A 57 7.09 8.03 14.10
N ARG A 58 7.52 7.03 13.31
CA ARG A 58 7.35 5.62 13.62
C ARG A 58 8.62 5.02 14.22
N GLU A 59 8.49 4.49 15.43
CA GLU A 59 9.45 3.49 15.93
C GLU A 59 9.18 2.13 15.26
N PRO A 60 10.22 1.45 14.72
CA PRO A 60 10.06 0.15 14.09
C PRO A 60 9.68 -0.92 15.11
N SER A 61 8.40 -1.19 15.22
CA SER A 61 7.85 -2.28 16.02
C SER A 61 7.58 -3.50 15.12
N LEU A 62 8.18 -4.64 15.46
CA LEU A 62 8.12 -5.86 14.63
C LEU A 62 6.69 -6.34 14.39
N LEU A 63 5.87 -6.42 15.45
CA LEU A 63 4.44 -6.80 15.37
C LEU A 63 3.69 -6.00 14.32
N PHE A 64 4.04 -4.74 14.26
CA PHE A 64 3.38 -3.70 13.54
C PHE A 64 3.89 -3.63 12.09
N ILE A 65 5.15 -4.01 11.83
CA ILE A 65 5.64 -4.29 10.47
C ILE A 65 4.90 -5.49 9.89
N TRP A 66 4.71 -6.56 10.66
CA TRP A 66 3.99 -7.75 10.21
C TRP A 66 2.49 -7.51 10.01
N LEU A 67 1.83 -6.76 10.89
CA LEU A 67 0.43 -6.36 10.72
C LEU A 67 0.21 -5.61 9.40
N ASP A 68 1.14 -4.72 9.03
CA ASP A 68 1.09 -3.93 7.80
C ASP A 68 1.23 -4.78 6.53
N VAL A 69 1.78 -5.99 6.64
CA VAL A 69 1.87 -6.97 5.53
C VAL A 69 0.69 -7.94 5.56
N LEU A 70 0.39 -8.51 6.73
CA LEU A 70 -0.57 -9.59 6.89
C LEU A 70 -2.02 -9.13 6.76
N CYS A 71 -2.41 -8.00 7.37
CA CYS A 71 -3.79 -7.54 7.31
C CYS A 71 -4.23 -7.18 5.88
N PRO A 72 -3.47 -6.39 5.11
CA PRO A 72 -3.82 -6.12 3.72
C PRO A 72 -3.80 -7.38 2.85
N ALA A 73 -2.87 -8.32 3.08
CA ALA A 73 -2.83 -9.60 2.37
C ALA A 73 -4.08 -10.45 2.63
N LEU A 74 -4.52 -10.52 3.90
CA LEU A 74 -5.74 -11.25 4.29
C LEU A 74 -6.99 -10.60 3.69
N VAL A 75 -7.11 -9.27 3.78
CA VAL A 75 -8.26 -8.54 3.22
C VAL A 75 -8.30 -8.68 1.69
N SER A 76 -7.15 -8.55 1.03
CA SER A 76 -6.99 -8.79 -0.41
C SER A 76 -7.41 -10.22 -0.79
N GLY A 77 -6.92 -11.24 -0.07
CA GLY A 77 -7.28 -12.63 -0.29
C GLY A 77 -8.78 -12.90 -0.12
N CYS A 78 -9.40 -12.36 0.94
CA CYS A 78 -10.83 -12.47 1.19
C CYS A 78 -11.66 -11.79 0.08
N LEU A 79 -11.28 -10.58 -0.34
CA LEU A 79 -11.96 -9.85 -1.40
C LEU A 79 -11.84 -10.55 -2.75
N LEU A 80 -10.67 -11.06 -3.10
CA LEU A 80 -10.47 -11.84 -4.32
C LEU A 80 -11.27 -13.14 -4.27
N TRP A 81 -11.29 -13.83 -3.13
CA TRP A 81 -12.04 -15.06 -2.99
C TRP A 81 -13.54 -14.83 -3.17
N ILE A 82 -14.09 -13.86 -2.44
CA ILE A 82 -15.52 -13.53 -2.50
C ILE A 82 -15.85 -12.96 -3.89
N GLY A 83 -15.08 -11.99 -4.37
CA GLY A 83 -15.39 -11.27 -5.60
C GLY A 83 -15.19 -12.06 -6.90
N LEU A 84 -14.26 -13.02 -6.94
CA LEU A 84 -13.99 -13.80 -8.15
C LEU A 84 -14.63 -15.19 -8.16
N PHE A 85 -14.96 -15.77 -7.01
CA PHE A 85 -15.46 -17.15 -6.92
C PHE A 85 -16.87 -17.29 -6.37
N THR A 86 -17.55 -16.21 -5.97
CA THR A 86 -18.98 -16.26 -5.61
C THR A 86 -19.87 -15.80 -6.76
N SER A 87 -21.19 -15.91 -6.59
CA SER A 87 -22.21 -15.57 -7.58
C SER A 87 -22.18 -14.11 -8.08
N ILE A 88 -21.39 -13.25 -7.44
CA ILE A 88 -21.22 -11.82 -7.78
C ILE A 88 -20.07 -11.64 -8.78
N SER A 89 -19.44 -12.73 -9.26
CA SER A 89 -18.19 -12.63 -10.02
C SER A 89 -18.37 -11.95 -11.39
N PRO A 90 -17.60 -10.89 -11.70
CA PRO A 90 -17.60 -10.27 -13.02
C PRO A 90 -16.84 -11.11 -14.06
N LEU A 91 -16.13 -12.15 -13.61
CA LEU A 91 -15.33 -13.09 -14.39
C LEU A 91 -15.89 -14.51 -14.22
N THR A 92 -16.03 -15.21 -15.33
CA THR A 92 -16.18 -16.67 -15.33
C THR A 92 -14.80 -17.29 -15.48
N ILE A 93 -14.33 -17.91 -14.39
CA ILE A 93 -13.07 -18.64 -14.34
C ILE A 93 -13.41 -20.14 -14.38
N PRO A 94 -12.66 -20.96 -15.14
CA PRO A 94 -12.87 -22.41 -15.13
C PRO A 94 -12.81 -22.98 -13.72
N GLU A 95 -13.67 -23.95 -13.37
CA GLU A 95 -13.76 -24.55 -12.03
C GLU A 95 -12.55 -25.41 -11.62
N ARG A 96 -11.41 -25.27 -12.29
CA ARG A 96 -10.18 -25.98 -11.95
C ARG A 96 -9.55 -25.33 -10.74
N TRP A 97 -9.54 -26.07 -9.63
CA TRP A 97 -8.89 -25.67 -8.37
C TRP A 97 -7.49 -25.03 -8.52
N PRO A 98 -6.55 -25.57 -9.32
CA PRO A 98 -5.23 -24.96 -9.46
C PRO A 98 -5.25 -23.57 -10.12
N ILE A 99 -6.21 -23.30 -11.01
CA ILE A 99 -6.34 -21.99 -11.66
C ILE A 99 -6.86 -20.96 -10.65
N LYS A 100 -7.84 -21.35 -9.82
CA LYS A 100 -8.37 -20.49 -8.75
C LYS A 100 -7.26 -20.11 -7.75
N LEU A 101 -6.46 -21.10 -7.34
CA LEU A 101 -5.35 -20.88 -6.43
C LEU A 101 -4.29 -19.97 -7.06
N PHE A 102 -3.95 -20.19 -8.34
CA PHE A 102 -2.99 -19.35 -9.05
C PHE A 102 -3.46 -17.89 -9.14
N VAL A 103 -4.71 -17.63 -9.51
CA VAL A 103 -5.28 -16.27 -9.59
C VAL A 103 -5.26 -15.59 -8.22
N LEU A 104 -5.61 -16.32 -7.16
CA LEU A 104 -5.59 -15.80 -5.80
C LEU A 104 -4.17 -15.45 -5.34
N VAL A 105 -3.20 -16.35 -5.57
CA VAL A 105 -1.79 -16.11 -5.22
C VAL A 105 -1.24 -14.91 -5.98
N VAL A 106 -1.50 -14.80 -7.29
CA VAL A 106 -1.06 -13.65 -8.10
C VAL A 106 -1.67 -12.35 -7.59
N GLY A 107 -2.96 -12.33 -7.28
CA GLY A 107 -3.63 -11.14 -6.76
C GLY A 107 -3.06 -10.69 -5.40
N ILE A 108 -2.87 -11.63 -4.47
CA ILE A 108 -2.24 -11.34 -3.18
C ILE A 108 -0.79 -10.86 -3.37
N CYS A 109 -0.03 -11.49 -4.26
CA CYS A 109 1.34 -11.09 -4.56
C CYS A 109 1.40 -9.65 -5.09
N ILE A 110 0.51 -9.26 -6.01
CA ILE A 110 0.48 -7.89 -6.54
C ILE A 110 0.26 -6.87 -5.42
N THR A 111 -0.67 -7.14 -4.50
CA THR A 111 -0.97 -6.21 -3.38
C THR A 111 0.09 -6.23 -2.29
N SER A 112 0.72 -7.37 -2.01
CA SER A 112 1.53 -7.56 -0.80
C SER A 112 3.04 -7.62 -1.06
N CYS A 113 3.50 -7.78 -2.30
CA CYS A 113 4.94 -7.90 -2.60
C CYS A 113 5.71 -6.62 -2.29
N SER A 114 5.15 -5.45 -2.63
CA SER A 114 5.73 -4.15 -2.28
C SER A 114 5.88 -4.00 -0.76
N ASN A 115 4.81 -4.30 -0.02
CA ASN A 115 4.79 -4.21 1.44
C ASN A 115 5.78 -5.18 2.09
N LEU A 116 5.87 -6.41 1.57
CA LEU A 116 6.83 -7.41 2.04
C LEU A 116 8.27 -6.96 1.79
N TYR A 117 8.56 -6.39 0.62
CA TYR A 117 9.88 -5.85 0.30
C TYR A 117 10.27 -4.72 1.26
N HIS A 118 9.36 -3.76 1.47
CA HIS A 118 9.58 -2.66 2.41
C HIS A 118 9.77 -3.17 3.84
N ALA A 119 8.96 -4.13 4.29
CA ALA A 119 9.08 -4.75 5.61
C ALA A 119 10.42 -5.47 5.80
N LEU A 120 10.85 -6.29 4.82
CA LEU A 120 12.14 -7.00 4.86
C LEU A 120 13.32 -6.04 4.86
N HIS A 121 13.25 -4.97 4.06
CA HIS A 121 14.29 -3.96 4.02
C HIS A 121 14.36 -3.21 5.36
N ASP A 122 13.23 -2.84 5.94
CA ASP A 122 13.16 -2.16 7.24
C ASP A 122 13.63 -3.05 8.40
N MET A 123 13.45 -4.37 8.30
CA MET A 123 14.05 -5.32 9.24
C MET A 123 15.56 -5.43 9.09
N ARG A 124 16.08 -5.39 7.85
CA ARG A 124 17.52 -5.51 7.57
C ARG A 124 18.28 -4.21 7.89
N HIS A 125 17.65 -3.07 7.69
CA HIS A 125 18.22 -1.74 7.90
C HIS A 125 17.23 -0.88 8.72
N PRO A 126 17.14 -1.10 10.05
CA PRO A 126 16.20 -0.37 10.89
C PRO A 126 16.63 1.09 10.98
N LEU A 127 15.90 1.96 10.28
CA LEU A 127 16.07 3.41 10.36
C LEU A 127 15.18 3.99 11.45
N TRP A 128 15.74 4.86 12.29
CA TRP A 128 15.07 5.44 13.46
C TRP A 128 14.90 6.95 13.29
N GLY A 129 13.84 7.49 13.90
CA GLY A 129 13.58 8.93 14.00
C GLY A 129 13.68 9.66 12.66
N GLU A 130 14.51 10.70 12.64
CA GLU A 130 14.72 11.63 11.52
C GLU A 130 15.20 10.96 10.23
N ALA A 131 16.09 9.98 10.31
CA ALA A 131 16.64 9.31 9.13
C ALA A 131 15.55 8.55 8.34
N ARG A 132 14.57 7.99 9.04
CA ARG A 132 13.40 7.35 8.41
C ARG A 132 12.47 8.38 7.77
N VAL A 133 12.27 9.54 8.42
CA VAL A 133 11.46 10.64 7.87
C VAL A 133 12.07 11.13 6.57
N LEU A 134 13.39 11.37 6.54
CA LEU A 134 14.11 11.76 5.33
C LEU A 134 14.03 10.72 4.21
N ARG A 135 14.20 9.43 4.52
CA ARG A 135 14.04 8.36 3.54
C ARG A 135 12.63 8.32 2.95
N THR A 136 11.60 8.45 3.80
CA THR A 136 10.21 8.46 3.36
C THR A 136 9.92 9.68 2.49
N MET A 137 10.46 10.85 2.84
CA MET A 137 10.39 12.06 2.01
C MET A 137 11.06 11.87 0.66
N GLN A 138 12.24 11.26 0.63
CA GLN A 138 12.96 10.99 -0.61
C GLN A 138 12.21 10.00 -1.50
N LEU A 139 11.66 8.92 -0.93
CA LEU A 139 10.81 7.96 -1.65
C LEU A 139 9.57 8.62 -2.24
N LEU A 140 8.93 9.50 -1.48
CA LEU A 140 7.73 10.22 -1.94
C LEU A 140 8.06 11.26 -3.00
N ARG A 141 9.25 11.84 -2.94
CA ARG A 141 9.71 12.76 -3.98
C ARG A 141 10.02 12.04 -5.28
N THR A 142 10.68 10.88 -5.24
CA THR A 142 11.02 10.10 -6.45
C THR A 142 9.80 9.50 -7.14
N SER A 143 8.69 9.30 -6.41
CA SER A 143 7.45 8.75 -6.96
C SER A 143 6.44 9.81 -7.44
N TYR A 144 6.92 11.03 -7.76
CA TYR A 144 6.11 12.17 -8.24
C TYR A 144 4.89 12.49 -7.37
N THR A 145 4.98 12.21 -6.07
CA THR A 145 3.83 12.36 -5.17
C THR A 145 3.67 13.81 -4.74
N ARG A 146 2.42 14.22 -4.51
CA ARG A 146 2.13 15.50 -3.84
C ARG A 146 2.20 15.28 -2.33
N ILE A 147 3.20 15.87 -1.71
CA ILE A 147 3.43 15.78 -0.26
C ILE A 147 2.69 16.92 0.43
N HIS A 148 1.85 16.57 1.40
CA HIS A 148 1.12 17.48 2.26
C HIS A 148 1.59 17.31 3.70
N PHE A 149 2.05 18.40 4.32
CA PHE A 149 2.48 18.39 5.71
C PHE A 149 1.36 18.83 6.64
N THR A 150 1.26 18.19 7.80
CA THR A 150 0.37 18.63 8.89
C THR A 150 1.00 19.79 9.65
N ALA A 151 0.21 20.53 10.43
CA ALA A 151 0.75 21.58 11.32
C ALA A 151 1.81 21.01 12.30
N PHE A 152 1.61 19.77 12.75
CA PHE A 152 2.61 19.05 13.54
C PHE A 152 3.89 18.80 12.75
N GLY A 153 3.80 18.29 11.51
CA GLY A 153 4.97 18.04 10.69
C GLY A 153 5.77 19.30 10.35
N GLN A 154 5.10 20.43 10.11
CA GLN A 154 5.77 21.71 9.85
C GLN A 154 6.56 22.19 11.07
N SER A 155 5.97 22.13 12.26
CA SER A 155 6.65 22.51 13.51
C SER A 155 7.78 21.52 13.88
N TYR A 156 7.58 20.23 13.62
CA TYR A 156 8.60 19.20 13.81
C TYR A 156 9.82 19.44 12.90
N LEU A 157 9.59 19.64 11.59
CA LEU A 157 10.65 19.90 10.62
C LEU A 157 11.45 21.15 10.97
N ARG A 158 10.76 22.24 11.32
CA ARG A 158 11.41 23.47 11.74
C ARG A 158 12.23 23.30 13.02
N LYS A 159 11.77 22.48 13.97
CA LYS A 159 12.47 22.27 15.24
C LYS A 159 13.67 21.33 15.13
N HIS A 160 13.64 20.33 14.26
CA HIS A 160 14.69 19.32 14.17
C HIS A 160 15.67 19.54 13.02
N PHE A 161 15.21 20.10 11.90
CA PHE A 161 16.07 20.37 10.74
C PHE A 161 16.37 21.85 10.54
N ASP A 162 15.69 22.76 11.25
CA ASP A 162 15.81 24.23 11.08
C ASP A 162 15.51 24.71 9.64
N VAL A 163 14.77 23.91 8.87
CA VAL A 163 14.45 24.18 7.46
C VAL A 163 12.94 24.25 7.27
N ASN A 164 12.48 25.13 6.38
CA ASN A 164 11.09 25.12 5.93
C ASN A 164 10.80 23.86 5.09
N PRO A 165 9.60 23.27 5.19
CA PRO A 165 9.24 22.06 4.45
C PRO A 165 9.42 22.20 2.92
N THR A 166 9.19 23.40 2.38
CA THR A 166 9.38 23.71 0.96
C THR A 166 10.85 23.77 0.55
N GLU A 167 11.72 24.29 1.41
CA GLU A 167 13.17 24.35 1.19
C GLU A 167 13.77 22.94 1.29
N LEU A 168 13.35 22.15 2.28
CA LEU A 168 13.80 20.77 2.45
C LEU A 168 13.45 19.89 1.22
N LEU A 169 12.25 20.08 0.65
CA LEU A 169 11.83 19.39 -0.57
C LEU A 169 12.62 19.83 -1.82
N GLN A 170 13.17 21.05 -1.84
CA GLN A 170 14.05 21.52 -2.91
C GLN A 170 15.45 20.91 -2.79
N VAL A 171 16.00 20.85 -1.57
CA VAL A 171 17.31 20.21 -1.32
C VAL A 171 17.28 18.74 -1.67
N LEU A 172 16.20 18.02 -1.34
CA LEU A 172 16.01 16.61 -1.70
C LEU A 172 15.78 16.36 -3.21
N SER A 173 15.70 17.42 -4.03
CA SER A 173 15.53 17.33 -5.49
C SER A 173 16.81 17.56 -6.30
N LEU A 174 17.92 17.91 -5.63
CA LEU A 174 19.27 17.93 -6.18
C LEU A 174 19.90 16.52 -6.09
#